data_AF-A0A9E0IG49-F1
#
_entry.id   AF-A0A9E0IG49-F1
#
_cell.length_a   1.000
_cell.length_b   1.000
_cell.length_c   1.000
_cell.angle_alpha   90.00
_cell.angle_beta   90.00
_cell.angle_gamma   90.00
#
_symmetry.space_group_name_H-M   'P 1'
#
loop_
_entity.id
_entity.type
_entity.pdbx_description
1 polymer ?
#
loop_
_entity_poly.entity_id
_entity_poly.type
_entity_poly.pdbx_seq_one_letter_code
_entity_poly.pdbx_strand_id
1 'polypeptide(L)'
;AVGAREGIIAFKAKYVEAIAAVQPLLASNMRIHILKDIYPAGDEVITIWMATGRRVPPAALPKDVGVAVNNVLTLINLARAVDHGTPVTERTLTISGAVSDPITVTVPIGTPLRDVIARAGSITTAKPYFVNGGPMMGKLLDGIDQPVTKTTGGIIVLPEDHIVIRRHRQPMRDVMAIARAVCEQCNLCTELCPRHLIGHELHPALIVRSANYHDIGKPSVLLSALTCSECAICEQWACPVNISPMRINVALKEKFRAEGARYVGDLRPLDPMAEHRLVPTSRLVTRLGIAPYNKKAPLDESETHPAMVVLNLRQHVGAAALPVVQVGDVVQRGQLLAEIPPEALGARIHASISGRVSAVSSQSITVTA
;
A
#
# COMPACT_ATOMS: atom_id res chain seq x y z
N ALA A 1 16.46 18.59 9.13
CA ALA A 1 15.97 17.24 9.49
C ALA A 1 16.83 16.12 8.90
N VAL A 2 16.94 15.98 7.57
CA VAL A 2 17.65 14.83 6.94
C VAL A 2 18.88 15.20 6.09
N GLY A 3 19.27 16.48 6.06
CA GLY A 3 20.43 16.94 5.27
C GLY A 3 20.25 16.87 3.74
N ALA A 4 19.01 16.81 3.25
CA ALA A 4 18.72 16.76 1.81
C ALA A 4 19.13 18.06 1.10
N ARG A 5 19.90 17.93 0.01
CA ARG A 5 20.36 19.06 -0.82
C ARG A 5 19.39 19.41 -1.94
N GLU A 6 18.62 18.43 -2.40
CA GLU A 6 17.64 18.56 -3.49
C GLU A 6 16.29 17.95 -3.03
N GLY A 7 15.18 18.58 -3.44
CA GLY A 7 13.83 18.03 -3.27
C GLY A 7 13.18 17.72 -4.63
N ILE A 8 12.56 16.55 -4.75
CA ILE A 8 11.86 16.14 -5.98
C ILE A 8 10.42 15.81 -5.65
N ILE A 9 9.47 16.52 -6.27
CA ILE A 9 8.04 16.20 -6.18
C ILE A 9 7.64 15.40 -7.41
N ALA A 10 7.34 14.12 -7.22
CA ALA A 10 6.97 13.21 -8.30
C ALA A 10 5.46 13.28 -8.58
N PHE A 11 5.07 13.73 -9.77
CA PHE A 11 3.67 13.82 -10.23
C PHE A 11 3.38 12.84 -11.36
N LYS A 12 2.13 12.38 -11.47
CA LYS A 12 1.64 11.80 -12.72
C LYS A 12 1.25 12.94 -13.66
N ALA A 13 1.53 12.78 -14.96
CA ALA A 13 1.27 13.81 -15.97
C ALA A 13 -0.17 14.35 -15.98
N LYS A 14 -1.15 13.50 -15.64
CA LYS A 14 -2.58 13.86 -15.61
C LYS A 14 -2.99 14.88 -14.53
N TYR A 15 -2.15 15.13 -13.52
CA TYR A 15 -2.47 16.05 -12.42
C TYR A 15 -2.08 17.49 -12.77
N VAL A 16 -2.57 17.99 -13.91
CA VAL A 16 -2.18 19.28 -14.48
C VAL A 16 -2.46 20.44 -13.51
N GLU A 17 -3.64 20.47 -12.89
CA GLU A 17 -4.04 21.50 -11.93
C GLU A 17 -3.12 21.52 -10.69
N ALA A 18 -2.79 20.35 -10.14
CA ALA A 18 -1.91 20.25 -8.98
C ALA A 18 -0.46 20.64 -9.31
N ILE A 19 0.02 20.27 -10.50
CA ILE A 19 1.34 20.69 -10.99
C ILE A 19 1.38 22.21 -11.11
N ALA A 20 0.37 22.83 -11.74
CA ALA A 20 0.29 24.28 -11.91
C ALA A 20 0.23 25.02 -10.56
N ALA A 21 -0.45 24.47 -9.56
CA ALA A 21 -0.53 25.06 -8.22
C ALA A 21 0.78 24.96 -7.43
N VAL A 22 1.52 23.85 -7.58
CA VAL A 22 2.76 23.61 -6.82
C VAL A 22 4.00 24.21 -7.49
N GLN A 23 4.05 24.28 -8.81
CA GLN A 23 5.18 24.80 -9.57
C GLN A 23 5.68 26.18 -9.09
N PRO A 24 4.84 27.19 -8.82
CA PRO A 24 5.31 28.51 -8.35
C PRO A 24 5.79 28.50 -6.89
N LEU A 25 5.51 27.43 -6.12
CA LEU A 25 5.86 27.31 -4.70
C LEU A 25 7.19 26.56 -4.48
N LEU A 26 7.85 26.11 -5.54
CA LEU A 26 9.10 25.36 -5.42
C LEU A 26 10.25 26.26 -4.97
N ALA A 27 10.99 25.81 -3.97
CA ALA A 27 12.27 26.41 -3.60
C ALA A 27 13.33 26.19 -4.71
N SER A 28 14.41 26.96 -4.68
CA SER A 28 15.47 26.93 -5.71
C SER A 28 16.15 25.57 -5.87
N ASN A 29 16.16 24.75 -4.82
CA ASN A 29 16.73 23.40 -4.81
C ASN A 29 15.67 22.30 -5.00
N MET A 30 14.47 22.66 -5.45
CA MET A 30 13.37 21.72 -5.70
C MET A 30 12.96 21.69 -7.16
N ARG A 31 12.51 20.53 -7.62
CA ARG A 31 11.94 20.35 -8.95
C ARG A 31 10.78 19.38 -8.97
N ILE A 32 9.94 19.49 -9.99
CA ILE A 32 8.94 18.49 -10.32
C ILE A 32 9.55 17.42 -11.23
N HIS A 33 9.21 16.16 -10.99
CA HIS A 33 9.49 15.06 -11.90
C HIS A 33 8.17 14.41 -12.34
N ILE A 34 7.92 14.36 -13.65
CA ILE A 34 6.72 13.73 -14.20
C ILE A 34 6.98 12.25 -14.41
N LEU A 35 6.31 11.42 -13.62
CA LEU A 35 6.34 9.97 -13.76
C LEU A 35 5.61 9.55 -15.03
N LYS A 36 6.20 8.58 -15.76
CA LYS A 36 5.56 7.91 -16.90
C LYS A 36 4.27 7.21 -16.43
N ASP A 37 3.27 7.12 -17.30
CA ASP A 37 2.00 6.43 -16.99
C ASP A 37 2.13 4.90 -17.12
N ILE A 38 3.01 4.35 -16.29
CA ILE A 38 3.31 2.93 -16.20
C ILE A 38 3.12 2.43 -14.77
N TYR A 39 2.93 1.12 -14.62
CA TYR A 39 2.85 0.46 -13.34
C TYR A 39 4.06 -0.48 -13.12
N PRO A 40 4.68 -0.48 -11.92
CA PRO A 40 4.37 0.34 -10.74
C PRO A 40 5.25 1.60 -10.64
N ALA A 41 4.91 2.70 -11.33
CA ALA A 41 5.69 3.95 -11.22
C ALA A 41 5.75 4.54 -9.79
N GLY A 42 4.78 4.21 -8.93
CA GLY A 42 4.72 4.69 -7.54
C GLY A 42 5.33 3.73 -6.51
N ASP A 43 5.90 2.59 -6.92
CA ASP A 43 6.73 1.79 -6.02
C ASP A 43 7.96 2.61 -5.62
N GLU A 44 8.35 2.59 -4.35
CA GLU A 44 9.41 3.44 -3.81
C GLU A 44 10.72 3.31 -4.58
N VAL A 45 11.14 2.08 -4.88
CA VAL A 45 12.43 1.83 -5.55
C VAL A 45 12.35 2.16 -7.04
N ILE A 46 11.22 1.88 -7.69
CA ILE A 46 10.99 2.30 -9.07
C ILE A 46 10.94 3.83 -9.18
N THR A 47 10.30 4.51 -8.24
CA THR A 47 10.24 5.99 -8.19
C THR A 47 11.63 6.59 -8.06
N ILE A 48 12.48 6.05 -7.17
CA ILE A 48 13.86 6.50 -6.99
C ILE A 48 14.63 6.37 -8.30
N TRP A 49 14.54 5.21 -8.96
CA TRP A 49 15.22 4.97 -10.23
C TRP A 49 14.75 5.93 -11.32
N MET A 50 13.44 6.09 -11.52
CA MET A 50 12.90 6.98 -12.54
C MET A 50 13.24 8.46 -12.28
N ALA A 51 13.19 8.89 -11.02
CA ALA A 51 13.35 10.31 -10.67
C ALA A 51 14.82 10.75 -10.52
N THR A 52 15.73 9.83 -10.16
CA THR A 52 17.12 10.14 -9.79
C THR A 52 18.17 9.36 -10.58
N GLY A 53 17.78 8.31 -11.31
CA GLY A 53 18.70 7.34 -11.93
C GLY A 53 19.37 6.37 -10.93
N ARG A 54 19.26 6.60 -9.62
CA ARG A 54 19.84 5.73 -8.59
C ARG A 54 19.01 4.46 -8.44
N ARG A 55 19.67 3.34 -8.16
CA ARG A 55 19.03 2.04 -7.96
C ARG A 55 19.33 1.54 -6.57
N VAL A 56 18.29 1.23 -5.79
CA VAL A 56 18.42 0.69 -4.43
C VAL A 56 18.81 -0.79 -4.56
N PRO A 57 19.96 -1.23 -4.00
CA PRO A 57 20.34 -2.63 -4.01
C PRO A 57 19.32 -3.54 -3.28
N PRO A 58 19.30 -4.85 -3.57
CA PRO A 58 18.52 -5.81 -2.80
C PRO A 58 18.83 -5.72 -1.30
N ALA A 59 17.81 -5.84 -0.45
CA ALA A 59 17.89 -5.74 1.02
C ALA A 59 18.44 -4.41 1.59
N ALA A 60 18.81 -3.43 0.76
CA ALA A 60 19.14 -2.07 1.16
C ALA A 60 17.90 -1.18 1.27
N LEU A 61 18.06 -0.03 1.92
CA LEU A 61 17.04 1.00 2.10
C LEU A 61 17.35 2.22 1.21
N PRO A 62 16.35 3.05 0.86
CA PRO A 62 16.56 4.29 0.10
C PRO A 62 17.68 5.19 0.66
N LYS A 63 17.81 5.25 1.99
CA LYS A 63 18.85 6.05 2.67
C LYS A 63 20.27 5.61 2.28
N ASP A 64 20.46 4.33 1.95
CA ASP A 64 21.78 3.78 1.60
C ASP A 64 22.24 4.24 0.22
N VAL A 65 21.32 4.75 -0.61
CA VAL A 65 21.61 5.46 -1.87
C VAL A 65 21.39 6.97 -1.74
N GLY A 66 21.32 7.49 -0.52
CA GLY A 66 21.18 8.92 -0.23
C GLY A 66 19.84 9.52 -0.68
N VAL A 67 18.75 8.75 -0.62
CA VAL A 67 17.40 9.21 -0.97
C VAL A 67 16.42 8.90 0.16
N ALA A 68 15.47 9.79 0.42
CA ALA A 68 14.33 9.54 1.28
C ALA A 68 13.05 9.77 0.48
N VAL A 69 12.17 8.78 0.43
CA VAL A 69 10.88 8.89 -0.26
C VAL A 69 9.78 8.99 0.79
N ASN A 70 8.94 10.00 0.69
CA ASN A 70 7.84 10.22 1.61
C ASN A 70 6.55 10.39 0.84
N ASN A 71 5.47 9.78 1.35
CA ASN A 71 4.14 10.02 0.82
C ASN A 71 3.73 11.48 1.07
N VAL A 72 2.99 12.09 0.15
CA VAL A 72 2.53 13.48 0.25
C VAL A 72 1.73 13.72 1.53
N LEU A 73 0.82 12.80 1.90
CA LEU A 73 0.04 12.94 3.12
C LEU A 73 0.90 12.87 4.39
N THR A 74 1.99 12.09 4.36
CA THR A 74 2.96 12.08 5.46
C THR A 74 3.59 13.46 5.65
N LEU A 75 3.98 14.13 4.56
CA LEU A 75 4.56 15.48 4.62
C LEU A 75 3.52 16.52 5.08
N ILE A 76 2.26 16.44 4.63
CA ILE A 76 1.17 17.29 5.11
C ILE A 76 0.98 17.14 6.64
N ASN A 77 0.97 15.90 7.12
CA ASN A 77 0.83 15.62 8.54
C ASN A 77 2.04 16.08 9.36
N LEU A 78 3.26 15.99 8.80
CA LEU A 78 4.47 16.52 9.43
C LEU A 78 4.41 18.05 9.55
N ALA A 79 3.99 18.75 8.49
CA ALA A 79 3.81 20.20 8.52
C ALA A 79 2.80 20.60 9.61
N ARG A 80 1.63 19.96 9.66
CA ARG A 80 0.63 20.19 10.72
C ARG A 80 1.17 19.95 12.14
N ALA A 81 1.97 18.91 12.31
CA ALA A 81 2.56 18.58 13.62
C ALA A 81 3.63 19.60 14.05
N VAL A 82 4.47 20.07 13.12
CA VAL A 82 5.55 21.02 13.41
C VAL A 82 5.02 22.45 13.52
N ASP A 83 4.18 22.88 12.59
CA ASP A 83 3.75 24.27 12.46
C ASP A 83 2.57 24.60 13.38
N HIS A 84 1.72 23.61 13.68
CA HIS A 84 0.47 23.81 14.44
C HIS A 84 0.36 22.91 15.67
N GLY A 85 1.39 22.13 16.01
CA GLY A 85 1.34 21.17 17.13
C GLY A 85 0.23 20.13 17.00
N THR A 86 -0.32 19.92 15.80
CA THR A 86 -1.50 19.10 15.58
C THR A 86 -1.09 17.65 15.29
N PRO A 87 -1.45 16.68 16.14
CA PRO A 87 -1.13 15.29 15.88
C PRO A 87 -2.01 14.69 14.78
N VAL A 88 -1.64 13.51 14.29
CA VAL A 88 -2.42 12.80 13.27
C VAL A 88 -3.68 12.20 13.91
N THR A 89 -4.81 12.90 13.76
CA THR A 89 -6.14 12.50 14.25
C THR A 89 -7.09 12.02 13.15
N GLU A 90 -6.78 12.33 11.88
CA GLU A 90 -7.68 12.13 10.75
C GLU A 90 -6.97 11.39 9.60
N ARG A 91 -7.78 10.80 8.71
CA ARG A 91 -7.31 10.12 7.52
C ARG A 91 -8.18 10.50 6.33
N THR A 92 -7.54 10.99 5.27
CA THR A 92 -8.17 11.15 3.96
C THR A 92 -8.14 9.84 3.20
N LEU A 93 -9.29 9.34 2.75
CA LEU A 93 -9.41 8.12 1.96
C LEU A 93 -10.45 8.25 0.86
N THR A 94 -10.26 7.50 -0.21
CA THR A 94 -11.18 7.46 -1.35
C THR A 94 -12.02 6.19 -1.31
N ILE A 95 -13.33 6.33 -1.50
CA ILE A 95 -14.26 5.24 -1.76
C ILE A 95 -14.60 5.25 -3.25
N SER A 96 -14.42 4.10 -3.91
CA SER A 96 -14.66 3.92 -5.33
C SER A 96 -15.14 2.50 -5.61
N GLY A 97 -15.39 2.14 -6.87
CA GLY A 97 -15.92 0.82 -7.23
C GLY A 97 -17.40 0.83 -7.61
N ALA A 98 -18.08 -0.25 -7.27
CA ALA A 98 -19.52 -0.45 -7.43
C ALA A 98 -20.31 0.34 -6.38
N VAL A 99 -20.20 1.67 -6.44
CA VAL A 99 -20.93 2.66 -5.63
C VAL A 99 -21.53 3.72 -6.56
N SER A 100 -22.64 4.35 -6.15
CA SER A 100 -23.30 5.38 -6.96
C SER A 100 -22.45 6.64 -7.08
N ASP A 101 -21.83 7.08 -5.98
CA ASP A 101 -21.17 8.37 -5.85
C ASP A 101 -19.75 8.21 -5.30
N PRO A 102 -18.77 7.78 -6.12
CA PRO A 102 -17.36 7.71 -5.70
C PRO A 102 -16.89 9.04 -5.08
N ILE A 103 -16.24 8.98 -3.94
CA ILE A 103 -15.95 10.16 -3.12
C ILE A 103 -14.62 10.03 -2.38
N THR A 104 -13.93 11.14 -2.16
CA THR A 104 -12.78 11.23 -1.26
C THR A 104 -13.18 12.03 -0.03
N VAL A 105 -12.95 11.50 1.16
CA VAL A 105 -13.38 12.11 2.42
C VAL A 105 -12.24 12.12 3.43
N THR A 106 -12.22 13.11 4.33
CA THR A 106 -11.33 13.14 5.48
C THR A 106 -12.14 12.85 6.73
N VAL A 107 -11.80 11.77 7.45
CA VAL A 107 -12.55 11.31 8.63
C VAL A 107 -11.63 11.10 9.84
N PRO A 108 -12.13 11.23 11.08
CA PRO A 108 -11.40 10.82 12.28
C PRO A 108 -10.91 9.38 12.18
N ILE A 109 -9.65 9.15 12.56
CA ILE A 109 -9.12 7.78 12.68
C ILE A 109 -9.98 7.04 13.70
N GLY A 110 -10.30 5.78 13.42
CA GLY A 110 -11.19 4.97 14.24
C GLY A 110 -12.65 4.99 13.82
N THR A 111 -13.04 5.86 12.87
CA THR A 111 -14.39 5.84 12.28
C THR A 111 -14.67 4.47 11.65
N PRO A 112 -15.83 3.84 11.89
CA PRO A 112 -16.19 2.58 11.25
C PRO A 112 -16.21 2.68 9.72
N LEU A 113 -15.63 1.71 9.01
CA LEU A 113 -15.60 1.76 7.53
C LEU A 113 -17.00 1.80 6.91
N ARG A 114 -18.00 1.16 7.54
CA ARG A 114 -19.41 1.21 7.11
C ARG A 114 -19.93 2.64 6.95
N ASP A 115 -19.59 3.53 7.88
CA ASP A 115 -20.08 4.91 7.88
C ASP A 115 -19.39 5.71 6.78
N VAL A 116 -18.10 5.45 6.57
CA VAL A 116 -17.33 6.09 5.49
C VAL A 116 -17.81 5.61 4.11
N ILE A 117 -18.09 4.31 3.95
CA ILE A 117 -18.58 3.74 2.70
C ILE A 117 -19.98 4.28 2.37
N ALA A 118 -20.84 4.45 3.37
CA ALA A 118 -22.19 5.02 3.19
C ALA A 118 -22.16 6.44 2.59
N ARG A 119 -21.06 7.20 2.77
CA ARG A 119 -20.89 8.51 2.13
C ARG A 119 -20.74 8.44 0.61
N ALA A 120 -20.40 7.28 0.05
CA ALA A 120 -20.30 7.07 -1.39
C ALA A 120 -21.65 6.72 -2.04
N GLY A 121 -22.75 6.97 -1.33
CA GLY A 121 -24.10 6.63 -1.76
C GLY A 121 -24.40 5.14 -1.63
N SER A 122 -25.16 4.62 -2.59
CA SER A 122 -25.60 3.22 -2.59
C SER A 122 -24.57 2.29 -3.23
N ILE A 123 -24.45 1.07 -2.68
CA ILE A 123 -23.69 0.00 -3.32
C ILE A 123 -24.47 -0.52 -4.52
N THR A 124 -23.86 -0.53 -5.69
CA THR A 124 -24.52 -0.87 -6.97
C THR A 124 -24.35 -2.34 -7.38
N THR A 125 -24.00 -3.22 -6.44
CA THR A 125 -23.85 -4.66 -6.65
C THR A 125 -24.50 -5.47 -5.55
N ALA A 126 -25.08 -6.61 -5.90
CA ALA A 126 -25.80 -7.47 -4.95
C ALA A 126 -24.89 -8.16 -3.92
N LYS A 127 -23.63 -8.46 -4.30
CA LYS A 127 -22.67 -9.16 -3.44
C LYS A 127 -21.34 -8.40 -3.40
N PRO A 128 -21.27 -7.32 -2.59
CA PRO A 128 -20.08 -6.48 -2.54
C PRO A 128 -18.95 -7.12 -1.74
N TYR A 129 -17.73 -6.96 -2.26
CA TYR A 129 -16.49 -7.17 -1.55
C TYR A 129 -15.68 -5.87 -1.53
N PHE A 130 -14.88 -5.71 -0.48
CA PHE A 130 -14.18 -4.47 -0.19
C PHE A 130 -12.68 -4.71 -0.19
N VAL A 131 -11.94 -3.94 -0.99
CA VAL A 131 -10.48 -3.99 -1.05
C VAL A 131 -9.93 -2.70 -0.44
N ASN A 132 -9.13 -2.80 0.62
CA ASN A 132 -8.38 -1.68 1.18
C ASN A 132 -7.04 -1.54 0.47
N GLY A 133 -6.86 -0.42 -0.24
CA GLY A 133 -5.70 -0.09 -1.06
C GLY A 133 -6.04 -0.02 -2.54
N GLY A 134 -5.10 -0.43 -3.38
CA GLY A 134 -5.28 -0.47 -4.83
C GLY A 134 -5.73 -1.86 -5.33
N PRO A 135 -6.13 -1.98 -6.61
CA PRO A 135 -6.57 -3.25 -7.18
C PRO A 135 -5.45 -4.30 -7.35
N MET A 136 -4.18 -3.91 -7.15
CA MET A 136 -3.01 -4.77 -7.31
C MET A 136 -2.47 -5.29 -5.97
N MET A 137 -2.17 -4.38 -5.04
CA MET A 137 -1.55 -4.68 -3.74
C MET A 137 -2.51 -4.53 -2.56
N GLY A 138 -3.77 -4.17 -2.82
CA GLY A 138 -4.78 -4.02 -1.78
C GLY A 138 -5.09 -5.34 -1.09
N LYS A 139 -5.71 -5.24 0.08
CA LYS A 139 -6.13 -6.41 0.86
C LYS A 139 -7.64 -6.49 0.90
N LEU A 140 -8.16 -7.69 0.73
CA LEU A 140 -9.58 -7.95 0.97
C LEU A 140 -9.88 -7.69 2.45
N LEU A 141 -10.99 -7.01 2.71
CA LEU A 141 -11.48 -6.81 4.06
C LEU A 141 -12.35 -8.00 4.50
N ASP A 142 -12.20 -8.39 5.77
CA ASP A 142 -13.04 -9.42 6.39
C ASP A 142 -14.42 -8.87 6.78
N GLY A 143 -14.56 -7.54 6.87
CA GLY A 143 -15.81 -6.85 7.15
C GLY A 143 -15.64 -5.32 7.08
N ILE A 144 -16.76 -4.60 7.17
CA ILE A 144 -16.80 -3.12 7.14
C ILE A 144 -17.03 -2.50 8.53
N ASP A 145 -17.10 -3.32 9.57
CA ASP A 145 -17.16 -2.87 10.96
C ASP A 145 -15.81 -2.45 11.53
N GLN A 146 -14.73 -2.84 10.86
CA GLN A 146 -13.39 -2.47 11.26
C GLN A 146 -13.16 -0.95 11.14
N PRO A 147 -12.30 -0.37 11.99
CA PRO A 147 -12.04 1.05 11.97
C PRO A 147 -11.13 1.49 10.82
N VAL A 148 -11.28 2.75 10.39
CA VAL A 148 -10.26 3.48 9.64
C VAL A 148 -9.00 3.60 10.48
N THR A 149 -7.84 3.23 9.92
CA THR A 149 -6.52 3.34 10.55
C THR A 149 -5.63 4.30 9.76
N LYS A 150 -4.46 4.66 10.30
CA LYS A 150 -3.45 5.46 9.57
C LYS A 150 -3.06 4.83 8.22
N THR A 151 -3.10 3.50 8.13
CA THR A 151 -2.76 2.74 6.92
C THR A 151 -3.93 2.48 5.98
N THR A 152 -5.16 2.84 6.36
CA THR A 152 -6.30 2.74 5.44
C THR A 152 -6.03 3.64 4.22
N GLY A 153 -5.99 3.05 3.04
CA GLY A 153 -5.67 3.73 1.78
C GLY A 153 -6.93 4.31 1.14
N GLY A 154 -7.45 3.61 0.15
CA GLY A 154 -8.81 3.80 -0.37
C GLY A 154 -9.57 2.47 -0.34
N ILE A 155 -10.90 2.52 -0.35
CA ILE A 155 -11.75 1.33 -0.41
C ILE A 155 -12.30 1.19 -1.82
N ILE A 156 -12.05 0.04 -2.44
CA ILE A 156 -12.62 -0.32 -3.74
C ILE A 156 -13.69 -1.38 -3.51
N VAL A 157 -14.93 -1.06 -3.88
CA VAL A 157 -16.07 -1.98 -3.83
C VAL A 157 -16.17 -2.72 -5.16
N LEU A 158 -16.17 -4.05 -5.16
CA LEU A 158 -16.25 -4.88 -6.36
C LEU A 158 -17.24 -6.02 -6.18
N PRO A 159 -17.88 -6.52 -7.26
CA PRO A 159 -18.76 -7.68 -7.17
C PRO A 159 -17.97 -8.95 -6.89
N GLU A 160 -18.62 -9.95 -6.29
CA GLU A 160 -18.05 -11.25 -5.94
C GLU A 160 -17.29 -11.95 -7.08
N ASP A 161 -17.82 -11.86 -8.30
CA ASP A 161 -17.30 -12.51 -9.50
C ASP A 161 -16.18 -11.71 -10.20
N HIS A 162 -15.85 -10.51 -9.71
CA HIS A 162 -14.78 -9.69 -10.25
C HIS A 162 -13.42 -10.41 -10.17
N ILE A 163 -12.57 -10.28 -11.20
CA ILE A 163 -11.28 -11.00 -11.29
C ILE A 163 -10.36 -10.73 -10.08
N VAL A 164 -10.30 -9.48 -9.63
CA VAL A 164 -9.54 -9.09 -8.43
C VAL A 164 -10.05 -9.83 -7.18
N ILE A 165 -11.36 -9.91 -6.99
CA ILE A 165 -11.97 -10.59 -5.83
C ILE A 165 -11.76 -12.10 -5.90
N ARG A 166 -12.00 -12.72 -7.06
CA ARG A 166 -11.75 -14.16 -7.27
C ARG A 166 -10.31 -14.53 -6.96
N ARG A 167 -9.33 -13.73 -7.41
CA ARG A 167 -7.90 -13.97 -7.14
C ARG A 167 -7.53 -13.82 -5.67
N HIS A 168 -8.07 -12.80 -4.98
CA HIS A 168 -7.82 -12.64 -3.54
C HIS A 168 -8.38 -13.79 -2.71
N ARG A 169 -9.57 -14.29 -3.06
CA ARG A 169 -10.26 -15.36 -2.32
C ARG A 169 -9.73 -16.75 -2.59
N GLN A 170 -8.98 -16.95 -3.67
CA GLN A 170 -8.44 -18.25 -4.02
C GLN A 170 -7.50 -18.73 -2.89
N PRO A 171 -7.66 -19.94 -2.32
CA PRO A 171 -6.78 -20.42 -1.26
C PRO A 171 -5.39 -20.82 -1.80
N MET A 172 -4.37 -20.78 -0.95
CA MET A 172 -2.99 -21.09 -1.36
C MET A 172 -2.82 -22.50 -1.92
N ARG A 173 -3.61 -23.48 -1.43
CA ARG A 173 -3.60 -24.85 -1.95
C ARG A 173 -3.95 -24.89 -3.45
N ASP A 174 -4.93 -24.08 -3.88
CA ASP A 174 -5.41 -24.04 -5.26
C ASP A 174 -4.39 -23.30 -6.13
N VAL A 175 -3.81 -22.20 -5.61
CA VAL A 175 -2.70 -21.50 -6.28
C VAL A 175 -1.54 -22.45 -6.59
N MET A 176 -1.14 -23.27 -5.62
CA MET A 176 -0.06 -24.24 -5.79
C MET A 176 -0.45 -25.37 -6.75
N ALA A 177 -1.68 -25.88 -6.67
CA ALA A 177 -2.16 -26.93 -7.57
C ALA A 177 -2.17 -26.46 -9.03
N ILE A 178 -2.67 -25.25 -9.29
CA ILE A 178 -2.66 -24.64 -10.63
C ILE A 178 -1.21 -24.43 -11.09
N ALA A 179 -0.36 -23.85 -10.24
CA ALA A 179 1.04 -23.62 -10.59
C ALA A 179 1.77 -24.91 -11.01
N ARG A 180 1.50 -26.04 -10.35
CA ARG A 180 2.07 -27.35 -10.71
C ARG A 180 1.49 -27.91 -12.02
N ALA A 181 0.19 -27.72 -12.24
CA ALA A 181 -0.51 -28.33 -13.37
C ALA A 181 -0.32 -27.59 -14.70
N VAL A 182 -0.27 -26.25 -14.68
CA VAL A 182 -0.39 -25.45 -15.93
C VAL A 182 0.83 -24.59 -16.26
N CYS A 183 1.85 -24.51 -15.41
CA CYS A 183 2.99 -23.63 -15.67
C CYS A 183 3.78 -24.05 -16.92
N GLU A 184 3.79 -23.17 -17.93
CA GLU A 184 4.42 -23.39 -19.25
C GLU A 184 5.90 -22.94 -19.30
N GLN A 185 6.44 -22.41 -18.19
CA GLN A 185 7.84 -21.98 -18.07
C GLN A 185 8.29 -20.90 -19.08
N CYS A 186 7.36 -20.09 -19.60
CA CYS A 186 7.62 -19.05 -20.62
C CYS A 186 8.45 -17.82 -20.17
N ASN A 187 8.87 -17.77 -18.90
CA ASN A 187 9.63 -16.68 -18.27
C ASN A 187 9.00 -15.26 -18.24
N LEU A 188 7.81 -15.04 -18.80
CA LEU A 188 7.17 -13.71 -18.85
C LEU A 188 7.03 -13.01 -17.48
N CYS A 189 6.79 -13.78 -16.42
CA CYS A 189 6.69 -13.24 -15.06
C CYS A 189 8.01 -12.67 -14.53
N THR A 190 9.15 -13.11 -15.06
CA THR A 190 10.49 -12.57 -14.80
C THR A 190 10.79 -11.38 -15.70
N GLU A 191 10.57 -11.52 -17.01
CA GLU A 191 10.84 -10.48 -18.01
C GLU A 191 10.04 -9.18 -17.76
N LEU A 192 8.89 -9.27 -17.09
CA LEU A 192 8.06 -8.11 -16.72
C LEU A 192 8.18 -7.73 -15.24
N CYS A 193 9.02 -8.41 -14.45
CA CYS A 193 9.17 -8.10 -13.03
C CYS A 193 9.92 -6.77 -12.85
N PRO A 194 9.33 -5.73 -12.23
CA PRO A 194 9.98 -4.43 -12.09
C PRO A 194 11.29 -4.49 -11.30
N ARG A 195 11.38 -5.39 -10.31
CA ARG A 195 12.59 -5.60 -9.51
C ARG A 195 13.69 -6.30 -10.32
N HIS A 196 13.32 -7.29 -11.12
CA HIS A 196 14.25 -7.96 -12.02
C HIS A 196 14.86 -6.97 -13.02
N LEU A 197 14.01 -6.16 -13.64
CA LEU A 197 14.41 -5.18 -14.66
C LEU A 197 15.44 -4.17 -14.15
N ILE A 198 15.35 -3.75 -12.88
CA ILE A 198 16.31 -2.82 -12.27
C ILE A 198 17.58 -3.49 -11.72
N GLY A 199 17.71 -4.81 -11.88
CA GLY A 199 18.91 -5.57 -11.51
C GLY A 199 18.80 -6.36 -10.20
N HIS A 200 17.61 -6.52 -9.60
CA HIS A 200 17.45 -7.42 -8.45
C HIS A 200 17.43 -8.88 -8.94
N GLU A 201 17.95 -9.83 -8.16
CA GLU A 201 17.90 -11.26 -8.48
C GLU A 201 16.50 -11.89 -8.27
N LEU A 202 15.42 -11.13 -8.47
CA LEU A 202 14.08 -11.68 -8.35
C LEU A 202 13.70 -12.36 -9.66
N HIS A 203 13.68 -13.70 -9.68
CA HIS A 203 13.29 -14.52 -10.83
C HIS A 203 11.99 -15.29 -10.56
N PRO A 204 10.80 -14.67 -10.68
CA PRO A 204 9.53 -15.33 -10.42
C PRO A 204 9.35 -16.67 -11.15
N ALA A 205 9.82 -16.81 -12.39
CA ALA A 205 9.70 -18.07 -13.14
C ALA A 205 10.51 -19.21 -12.49
N LEU A 206 11.75 -18.93 -12.05
CA LEU A 206 12.59 -19.91 -11.38
C LEU A 206 12.06 -20.25 -9.99
N ILE A 207 11.53 -19.26 -9.27
CA ILE A 207 10.91 -19.46 -7.95
C ILE A 207 9.69 -20.38 -8.06
N VAL A 208 8.80 -20.13 -9.03
CA VAL A 208 7.65 -21.02 -9.29
C VAL A 208 8.12 -22.43 -9.62
N ARG A 209 9.14 -22.57 -10.49
CA ARG A 209 9.70 -23.88 -10.85
C ARG A 209 10.24 -24.61 -9.62
N SER A 210 11.09 -23.97 -8.84
CA SER A 210 11.68 -24.57 -7.64
C SER A 210 10.64 -24.93 -6.59
N ALA A 211 9.64 -24.08 -6.36
CA ALA A 211 8.54 -24.36 -5.43
C ALA A 211 7.66 -25.55 -5.89
N ASN A 212 7.50 -25.75 -7.21
CA ASN A 212 6.71 -26.86 -7.75
C ASN A 212 7.42 -28.22 -7.61
N TYR A 213 8.74 -28.26 -7.77
CA TYR A 213 9.52 -29.50 -7.76
C TYR A 213 10.25 -29.72 -6.42
N HIS A 214 9.59 -29.46 -5.27
CA HIS A 214 10.13 -29.73 -3.94
C HIS A 214 11.52 -29.11 -3.66
N ASP A 215 11.70 -27.83 -3.98
CA ASP A 215 12.94 -27.08 -3.73
C ASP A 215 14.17 -27.63 -4.50
N ILE A 216 13.96 -28.26 -5.67
CA ILE A 216 15.05 -28.50 -6.64
C ILE A 216 15.51 -27.14 -7.20
N GLY A 217 16.42 -26.49 -6.47
CA GLY A 217 16.96 -25.18 -6.76
C GLY A 217 18.02 -24.78 -5.74
N LYS A 218 18.92 -23.87 -6.10
CA LYS A 218 19.85 -23.31 -5.12
C LYS A 218 19.04 -22.54 -4.07
N PRO A 219 19.30 -22.69 -2.75
CA PRO A 219 18.61 -21.93 -1.70
C PRO A 219 18.58 -20.41 -1.95
N SER A 220 19.61 -19.87 -2.60
CA SER A 220 19.69 -18.47 -3.00
C SER A 220 18.54 -18.02 -3.94
N VAL A 221 18.04 -18.91 -4.80
CA VAL A 221 16.94 -18.60 -5.73
C VAL A 221 15.64 -18.37 -4.98
N LEU A 222 15.31 -19.24 -4.03
CA LEU A 222 14.09 -19.08 -3.22
C LEU A 222 14.21 -17.89 -2.27
N LEU A 223 15.38 -17.69 -1.66
CA LEU A 223 15.65 -16.53 -0.79
C LEU A 223 15.46 -15.19 -1.50
N SER A 224 15.66 -15.14 -2.83
CA SER A 224 15.39 -13.92 -3.61
C SER A 224 13.94 -13.44 -3.51
N ALA A 225 12.98 -14.30 -3.13
CA ALA A 225 11.59 -13.92 -2.86
C ALA A 225 11.46 -12.81 -1.79
N LEU A 226 12.44 -12.70 -0.87
CA LEU A 226 12.49 -11.62 0.13
C LEU A 226 12.58 -10.22 -0.50
N THR A 227 13.08 -10.12 -1.73
CA THR A 227 13.22 -8.86 -2.49
C THR A 227 11.94 -8.44 -3.22
N CYS A 228 10.92 -9.31 -3.23
CA CYS A 228 9.65 -9.05 -3.90
C CYS A 228 8.91 -7.84 -3.30
N SER A 229 8.50 -6.90 -4.15
CA SER A 229 7.67 -5.76 -3.78
C SER A 229 6.17 -6.04 -3.81
N GLU A 230 5.76 -7.29 -4.08
CA GLU A 230 4.37 -7.72 -4.03
C GLU A 230 3.44 -6.98 -5.03
N CYS A 231 4.02 -6.33 -6.05
CA CYS A 231 3.29 -5.49 -7.00
C CYS A 231 2.28 -6.23 -7.91
N ALA A 232 2.26 -7.56 -7.88
CA ALA A 232 1.35 -8.43 -8.61
C ALA A 232 1.41 -8.36 -10.15
N ILE A 233 2.39 -7.71 -10.79
CA ILE A 233 2.55 -7.76 -12.26
C ILE A 233 2.65 -9.21 -12.77
N CYS A 234 3.43 -10.05 -12.09
CA CYS A 234 3.65 -11.44 -12.48
C CYS A 234 2.36 -12.30 -12.47
N GLU A 235 1.39 -11.96 -11.63
CA GLU A 235 0.10 -12.65 -11.50
C GLU A 235 -0.98 -12.00 -12.38
N GLN A 236 -1.13 -10.69 -12.27
CA GLN A 236 -2.28 -9.97 -12.81
C GLN A 236 -2.10 -9.64 -14.30
N TRP A 237 -0.84 -9.49 -14.73
CA TRP A 237 -0.50 -9.04 -16.08
C TRP A 237 0.30 -10.08 -16.89
N ALA A 238 1.39 -10.59 -16.33
CA ALA A 238 2.39 -11.34 -17.09
C ALA A 238 1.99 -12.79 -17.39
N CYS A 239 1.37 -13.49 -16.43
CA CYS A 239 1.08 -14.90 -16.59
C CYS A 239 -0.07 -15.15 -17.59
N PRO A 240 0.14 -15.93 -18.67
CA PRO A 240 -0.91 -16.26 -19.62
C PRO A 240 -1.87 -17.33 -19.08
N VAL A 241 -1.39 -18.21 -18.19
CA VAL A 241 -2.12 -19.35 -17.62
C VAL A 241 -2.64 -19.12 -16.20
N ASN A 242 -2.71 -17.86 -15.77
CA ASN A 242 -3.30 -17.45 -14.49
C ASN A 242 -2.69 -18.08 -13.22
N ILE A 243 -1.40 -18.45 -13.24
CA ILE A 243 -0.67 -18.74 -12.00
C ILE A 243 -0.39 -17.45 -11.23
N SER A 244 -0.17 -17.57 -9.92
CA SER A 244 0.24 -16.45 -9.07
C SER A 244 1.68 -16.61 -8.55
N PRO A 245 2.69 -16.15 -9.31
CA PRO A 245 4.05 -16.06 -8.78
C PRO A 245 4.14 -15.08 -7.60
N MET A 246 3.30 -14.03 -7.55
CA MET A 246 3.30 -13.06 -6.46
C MET A 246 2.97 -13.75 -5.13
N ARG A 247 1.89 -14.54 -5.07
CA ARG A 247 1.48 -15.19 -3.83
C ARG A 247 2.42 -16.31 -3.41
N ILE A 248 3.05 -16.99 -4.36
CA ILE A 248 4.15 -17.93 -4.07
C ILE A 248 5.30 -17.18 -3.39
N ASN A 249 5.70 -16.02 -3.91
CA ASN A 249 6.73 -15.18 -3.29
C ASN A 249 6.32 -14.70 -1.89
N VAL A 250 5.06 -14.28 -1.68
CA VAL A 250 4.56 -13.86 -0.36
C VAL A 250 4.64 -15.01 0.65
N ALA A 251 4.18 -16.20 0.28
CA ALA A 251 4.25 -17.36 1.17
C ALA A 251 5.69 -17.74 1.54
N LEU A 252 6.62 -17.71 0.56
CA LEU A 252 8.05 -17.92 0.82
C LEU A 252 8.63 -16.83 1.71
N LYS A 253 8.25 -15.57 1.49
CA LYS A 253 8.70 -14.42 2.27
C LYS A 253 8.24 -14.50 3.73
N GLU A 254 7.02 -14.98 3.98
CA GLU A 254 6.51 -15.26 5.33
C GLU A 254 7.32 -16.36 6.01
N LYS A 255 7.52 -17.50 5.32
CA LYS A 255 8.35 -18.61 5.80
C LYS A 255 9.77 -18.16 6.18
N PHE A 256 10.47 -17.51 5.24
CA PHE A 256 11.85 -17.09 5.45
C PHE A 256 12.01 -16.01 6.53
N ARG A 257 11.04 -15.12 6.70
CA ARG A 257 11.02 -14.16 7.81
C ARG A 257 10.87 -14.85 9.16
N ALA A 258 10.02 -15.88 9.25
CA ALA A 258 9.87 -16.66 10.48
C ALA A 258 11.16 -17.43 10.83
N GLU A 259 11.92 -17.86 9.81
CA GLU A 259 13.23 -18.50 9.97
C GLU A 259 14.38 -17.50 10.22
N GLY A 260 14.12 -16.19 10.21
CA GLY A 260 15.14 -15.15 10.36
C GLY A 260 16.11 -15.05 9.18
N ALA A 261 15.78 -15.67 8.04
CA ALA A 261 16.63 -15.70 6.86
C ALA A 261 16.78 -14.29 6.26
N ARG A 262 17.98 -14.03 5.72
CA ARG A 262 18.32 -12.77 5.05
C ARG A 262 18.84 -13.04 3.66
N TYR A 263 18.34 -12.29 2.69
CA TYR A 263 18.89 -12.31 1.35
C TYR A 263 20.13 -11.40 1.28
N VAL A 264 21.20 -11.91 0.67
CA VAL A 264 22.40 -11.16 0.32
C VAL A 264 22.67 -11.41 -1.15
N GLY A 265 22.78 -10.35 -1.93
CA GLY A 265 23.10 -10.45 -3.35
C GLY A 265 23.35 -9.09 -3.98
N ASP A 266 24.10 -9.11 -5.07
CA ASP A 266 24.53 -7.89 -5.74
C ASP A 266 23.42 -7.28 -6.59
N LEU A 267 23.51 -5.96 -6.78
CA LEU A 267 22.70 -5.26 -7.76
C LEU A 267 23.29 -5.49 -9.16
N ARG A 268 22.58 -6.22 -10.01
CA ARG A 268 22.98 -6.54 -11.39
C ARG A 268 22.85 -5.32 -12.31
N PRO A 269 23.42 -5.37 -13.53
CA PRO A 269 23.17 -4.36 -14.55
C PRO A 269 21.67 -4.15 -14.79
N LEU A 270 21.31 -2.91 -15.13
CA LEU A 270 19.95 -2.55 -15.55
C LEU A 270 19.63 -3.28 -16.84
N ASP A 271 18.44 -3.87 -16.95
CA ASP A 271 17.97 -4.45 -18.21
C ASP A 271 17.86 -3.32 -19.26
N PRO A 272 18.49 -3.44 -20.45
CA PRO A 272 18.40 -2.42 -21.50
C PRO A 272 16.96 -2.08 -21.91
N MET A 273 16.04 -3.03 -21.76
CA MET A 273 14.62 -2.91 -22.07
C MET A 273 13.75 -2.56 -20.85
N ALA A 274 14.36 -2.25 -19.69
CA ALA A 274 13.64 -1.99 -18.44
C ALA A 274 12.50 -0.99 -18.61
N GLU A 275 12.73 0.15 -19.25
CA GLU A 275 11.70 1.17 -19.45
C GLU A 275 10.60 0.75 -20.42
N HIS A 276 10.92 -0.14 -21.38
CA HIS A 276 9.99 -0.60 -22.42
C HIS A 276 9.14 -1.79 -21.98
N ARG A 277 9.55 -2.49 -20.91
CA ARG A 277 8.87 -3.68 -20.37
C ARG A 277 7.90 -3.36 -19.23
N LEU A 278 7.86 -2.10 -18.76
CA LEU A 278 6.89 -1.67 -17.77
C LEU A 278 5.49 -1.57 -18.38
N VAL A 279 4.47 -1.83 -17.56
CA VAL A 279 3.10 -2.01 -18.04
C VAL A 279 2.38 -0.66 -18.12
N PRO A 280 1.81 -0.26 -19.27
CA PRO A 280 0.98 0.94 -19.35
C PRO A 280 -0.24 0.85 -18.43
N THR A 281 -0.47 1.87 -17.59
CA THR A 281 -1.55 1.87 -16.59
C THR A 281 -2.92 1.67 -17.24
N SER A 282 -3.16 2.31 -18.39
CA SER A 282 -4.42 2.22 -19.13
C SER A 282 -4.76 0.78 -19.52
N ARG A 283 -3.78 0.03 -20.03
CA ARG A 283 -4.00 -1.38 -20.40
C ARG A 283 -4.19 -2.26 -19.16
N LEU A 284 -3.46 -1.98 -18.08
CA LEU A 284 -3.64 -2.70 -16.81
C LEU A 284 -5.06 -2.52 -16.27
N VAL A 285 -5.60 -1.30 -16.30
CA VAL A 285 -6.99 -0.99 -15.92
C VAL A 285 -7.99 -1.82 -16.73
N THR A 286 -7.81 -1.91 -18.05
CA THR A 286 -8.65 -2.76 -18.91
C THR A 286 -8.51 -4.24 -18.57
N ARG A 287 -7.29 -4.75 -18.42
CA ARG A 287 -7.03 -6.18 -18.12
C ARG A 287 -7.63 -6.62 -16.78
N LEU A 288 -7.61 -5.73 -15.79
CA LEU A 288 -8.19 -5.99 -14.47
C LEU A 288 -9.72 -5.89 -14.46
N GLY A 289 -10.36 -5.46 -15.55
CA GLY A 289 -11.81 -5.26 -15.59
C GLY A 289 -12.29 -4.08 -14.75
N ILE A 290 -11.39 -3.18 -14.31
CA ILE A 290 -11.74 -2.07 -13.41
C ILE A 290 -12.09 -0.77 -14.15
N ALA A 291 -12.01 -0.75 -15.48
CA ALA A 291 -12.34 0.42 -16.29
C ALA A 291 -13.75 1.01 -15.98
N PRO A 292 -14.82 0.20 -15.83
CA PRO A 292 -16.16 0.73 -15.49
C PRO A 292 -16.23 1.42 -14.12
N TYR A 293 -15.30 1.08 -13.22
CA TYR A 293 -15.25 1.60 -11.85
C TYR A 293 -14.27 2.76 -11.69
N ASN A 294 -13.46 3.06 -12.71
CA ASN A 294 -12.44 4.12 -12.68
C ASN A 294 -13.07 5.50 -12.92
N LYS A 295 -13.94 5.92 -12.01
CA LYS A 295 -14.62 7.21 -12.01
C LYS A 295 -13.85 8.22 -11.16
N LYS A 296 -14.03 9.52 -11.43
CA LYS A 296 -13.51 10.58 -10.55
C LYS A 296 -14.19 10.45 -9.18
N ALA A 297 -13.41 10.62 -8.13
CA ALA A 297 -13.89 10.63 -6.74
C ALA A 297 -13.47 11.97 -6.10
N PRO A 298 -14.28 13.04 -6.25
CA PRO A 298 -13.93 14.37 -5.76
C PRO A 298 -13.75 14.38 -4.24
N LEU A 299 -12.92 15.32 -3.77
CA LEU A 299 -12.79 15.58 -2.34
C LEU A 299 -14.05 16.29 -1.83
N ASP A 300 -14.66 15.70 -0.82
CA ASP A 300 -15.71 16.30 -0.02
C ASP A 300 -15.09 16.85 1.27
N GLU A 301 -15.18 18.16 1.43
CA GLU A 301 -14.61 18.92 2.54
C GLU A 301 -15.54 18.99 3.75
N SER A 302 -16.74 18.42 3.68
CA SER A 302 -17.65 18.41 4.83
C SER A 302 -17.12 17.54 5.97
N GLU A 303 -17.23 18.10 7.18
CA GLU A 303 -16.75 17.47 8.41
C GLU A 303 -17.55 16.20 8.74
N THR A 304 -16.87 15.24 9.37
CA THR A 304 -17.51 14.05 9.92
C THR A 304 -17.39 14.03 11.43
N HIS A 305 -18.52 13.80 12.08
CA HIS A 305 -18.63 13.69 13.53
C HIS A 305 -19.13 12.29 13.90
N PRO A 306 -18.25 11.27 13.91
CA PRO A 306 -18.64 9.93 14.32
C PRO A 306 -19.03 9.95 15.80
N ALA A 307 -20.13 9.29 16.15
CA ALA A 307 -20.56 9.14 17.55
C ALA A 307 -19.57 8.29 18.37
N MET A 308 -18.81 7.42 17.71
CA MET A 308 -17.85 6.53 18.33
C MET A 308 -16.70 6.24 17.37
N VAL A 309 -15.48 6.15 17.92
CA VAL A 309 -14.28 5.73 17.20
C VAL A 309 -13.57 4.59 17.93
N VAL A 310 -13.01 3.64 17.18
CA VAL A 310 -12.18 2.55 17.71
C VAL A 310 -10.76 2.69 17.18
N LEU A 311 -9.83 3.02 18.06
CA LEU A 311 -8.42 3.27 17.74
C LEU A 311 -7.60 2.01 18.03
N ASN A 312 -7.24 1.27 16.98
CA ASN A 312 -6.37 0.10 17.11
C ASN A 312 -4.98 0.51 17.62
N LEU A 313 -4.44 -0.23 18.58
CA LEU A 313 -3.12 0.02 19.17
C LEU A 313 -1.96 -0.34 18.24
N ARG A 314 -2.19 -1.28 17.31
CA ARG A 314 -1.24 -1.63 16.24
C ARG A 314 -1.80 -1.23 14.88
N GLN A 315 -1.21 -0.21 14.27
CA GLN A 315 -1.63 0.31 12.96
C GLN A 315 -0.51 0.36 11.91
N HIS A 316 0.66 -0.20 12.23
CA HIS A 316 1.86 -0.11 11.37
C HIS A 316 2.80 -1.29 11.60
N VAL A 317 3.93 -1.28 10.89
CA VAL A 317 4.96 -2.33 10.97
C VAL A 317 5.61 -2.44 12.37
N GLY A 318 5.73 -1.32 13.08
CA GLY A 318 6.28 -1.25 14.44
C GLY A 318 5.43 -1.92 15.52
N ALA A 319 5.86 -1.78 16.78
CA ALA A 319 5.20 -2.33 17.96
C ALA A 319 3.83 -1.69 18.22
N ALA A 320 2.94 -2.40 18.93
CA ALA A 320 1.68 -1.83 19.38
C ALA A 320 1.91 -0.74 20.42
N ALA A 321 1.17 0.36 20.35
CA ALA A 321 1.20 1.41 21.37
C ALA A 321 0.55 0.92 22.67
N LEU A 322 1.01 1.44 23.80
CA LEU A 322 0.51 1.11 25.14
C LEU A 322 -0.47 2.20 25.60
N PRO A 323 -1.72 1.86 25.97
CA PRO A 323 -2.66 2.84 26.48
C PRO A 323 -2.12 3.61 27.68
N VAL A 324 -2.34 4.91 27.71
CA VAL A 324 -2.03 5.81 28.84
C VAL A 324 -3.28 6.42 29.46
N VAL A 325 -4.46 5.93 29.06
CA VAL A 325 -5.78 6.33 29.53
C VAL A 325 -6.55 5.12 30.06
N GLN A 326 -7.60 5.37 30.83
CA GLN A 326 -8.46 4.36 31.44
C GLN A 326 -9.92 4.57 31.02
N VAL A 327 -10.74 3.52 31.18
CA VAL A 327 -12.18 3.62 30.95
C VAL A 327 -12.79 4.65 31.90
N GLY A 328 -13.59 5.55 31.36
CA GLY A 328 -14.19 6.66 32.09
C GLY A 328 -13.47 8.00 31.91
N ASP A 329 -12.24 8.03 31.40
CA ASP A 329 -11.51 9.28 31.18
C ASP A 329 -12.22 10.17 30.15
N VAL A 330 -12.28 11.47 30.41
CA VAL A 330 -12.72 12.48 29.44
C VAL A 330 -11.48 12.96 28.68
N VAL A 331 -11.55 12.91 27.36
CA VAL A 331 -10.42 13.22 26.47
C VAL A 331 -10.80 14.28 25.46
N GLN A 332 -9.84 15.14 25.12
CA GLN A 332 -10.00 16.13 24.05
C GLN A 332 -9.35 15.65 22.76
N ARG A 333 -9.90 16.03 21.59
CA ARG A 333 -9.28 15.75 20.30
C ARG A 333 -7.81 16.21 20.31
N GLY A 334 -6.91 15.32 19.88
CA GLY A 334 -5.46 15.53 19.89
C GLY A 334 -4.75 15.09 21.17
N GLN A 335 -5.47 14.77 22.26
CA GLN A 335 -4.87 14.24 23.48
C GLN A 335 -4.21 12.88 23.22
N LEU A 336 -3.04 12.65 23.83
CA LEU A 336 -2.35 11.36 23.76
C LEU A 336 -3.19 10.27 24.47
N LEU A 337 -3.45 9.17 23.76
CA LEU A 337 -4.20 8.01 24.28
C LEU A 337 -3.33 6.77 24.44
N ALA A 338 -2.31 6.62 23.60
CA ALA A 338 -1.35 5.53 23.73
C ALA A 338 0.06 5.95 23.30
N GLU A 339 1.05 5.53 24.09
CA GLU A 339 2.47 5.84 23.92
C GLU A 339 3.21 4.66 23.27
N ILE A 340 4.30 4.96 22.57
CA ILE A 340 5.17 3.96 21.96
C ILE A 340 5.94 3.24 23.09
N PRO A 341 6.06 1.89 23.06
CA PRO A 341 6.92 1.20 24.00
C PRO A 341 8.36 1.75 23.95
N PRO A 342 9.07 1.84 25.09
CA PRO A 342 10.46 2.30 25.12
C PRO A 342 11.33 1.54 24.11
N GLU A 343 12.18 2.28 23.40
CA GLU A 343 13.12 1.75 22.40
C GLU A 343 12.50 1.00 21.21
N ALA A 344 11.17 0.99 21.09
CA ALA A 344 10.48 0.36 19.98
C ALA A 344 10.26 1.33 18.82
N LEU A 345 10.32 0.82 17.59
CA LEU A 345 9.76 1.52 16.43
C LEU A 345 8.24 1.53 16.56
N GLY A 346 7.61 2.70 16.52
CA GLY A 346 6.16 2.82 16.51
C GLY A 346 5.67 4.25 16.30
N ALA A 347 4.37 4.47 16.52
CA ALA A 347 3.75 5.79 16.43
C ALA A 347 2.68 5.96 17.51
N ARG A 348 2.73 7.10 18.20
CA ARG A 348 1.73 7.52 19.20
C ARG A 348 0.31 7.53 18.63
N ILE A 349 -0.67 7.25 19.49
CA ILE A 349 -2.10 7.33 19.16
C ILE A 349 -2.70 8.47 19.96
N HIS A 350 -3.44 9.33 19.26
CA HIS A 350 -4.11 10.48 19.84
C HIS A 350 -5.62 10.36 19.63
N ALA A 351 -6.39 11.02 20.49
CA ALA A 351 -7.83 11.07 20.40
C ALA A 351 -8.24 11.75 19.10
N SER A 352 -8.97 11.03 18.25
CA SER A 352 -9.44 11.55 16.97
C SER A 352 -10.70 12.40 17.11
N ILE A 353 -11.43 12.22 18.20
CA ILE A 353 -12.58 13.04 18.65
C ILE A 353 -12.42 13.38 20.13
N SER A 354 -13.11 14.44 20.58
CA SER A 354 -13.33 14.67 22.02
C SER A 354 -14.46 13.78 22.50
N GLY A 355 -14.43 13.36 23.76
CA GLY A 355 -15.46 12.50 24.33
C GLY A 355 -15.01 11.76 25.58
N ARG A 356 -15.63 10.61 25.86
CA ARG A 356 -15.26 9.72 26.97
C ARG A 356 -14.70 8.40 26.47
N VAL A 357 -13.63 7.91 27.11
CA VAL A 357 -13.09 6.58 26.87
C VAL A 357 -14.09 5.54 27.39
N SER A 358 -14.73 4.82 26.49
CA SER A 358 -15.76 3.82 26.83
C SER A 358 -15.21 2.41 26.94
N ALA A 359 -14.07 2.11 26.31
CA ALA A 359 -13.39 0.83 26.44
C ALA A 359 -11.87 0.96 26.20
N VAL A 360 -11.09 0.17 26.94
CA VAL A 360 -9.65 -0.02 26.72
C VAL A 360 -9.36 -1.52 26.73
N SER A 361 -8.70 -2.02 25.70
CA SER A 361 -8.29 -3.43 25.59
C SER A 361 -6.82 -3.55 25.19
N SER A 362 -6.30 -4.78 25.11
CA SER A 362 -4.96 -5.04 24.59
C SER A 362 -4.81 -4.76 23.08
N GLN A 363 -5.92 -4.54 22.37
CA GLN A 363 -5.93 -4.36 20.92
C GLN A 363 -6.35 -2.94 20.48
N SER A 364 -7.18 -2.25 21.26
CA SER A 364 -7.79 -0.99 20.86
C SER A 364 -8.27 -0.14 22.05
N ILE A 365 -8.52 1.14 21.77
CA ILE A 365 -9.18 2.11 22.64
C ILE A 365 -10.45 2.61 21.95
N THR A 366 -11.57 2.64 22.65
CA THR A 366 -12.84 3.18 22.14
C THR A 366 -13.15 4.52 22.81
N VAL A 367 -13.46 5.54 22.00
CA VAL A 367 -13.90 6.85 22.46
C VAL A 367 -15.29 7.12 21.90
N THR A 368 -16.20 7.57 22.76
CA THR A 368 -17.58 7.96 22.43
C THR A 368 -17.73 9.46 22.66
N ALA A 369 -18.32 10.17 21.70
CA ALA A 369 -18.46 11.63 21.71
C ALA A 369 -19.23 12.16 22.94
#